data_AF-A0A2L2XNI9-F1
#
_entry.id   AF-A0A2L2XNI9-F1
#
_cell.length_a   1.000
_cell.length_b   1.000
_cell.length_c   1.000
_cell.angle_alpha   90.00
_cell.angle_beta   90.00
_cell.angle_gamma   90.00
#
_symmetry.space_group_name_H-M   'P 1'
#
loop_
_entity.id
_entity.type
_entity.pdbx_description
1 polymer ?
#
loop_
_entity_poly.entity_id
_entity_poly.type
_entity_poly.pdbx_seq_one_letter_code
_entity_poly.pdbx_strand_id
1 'polypeptide(L)'
;MKRDNQLFYETQVGTVTSEIVINFLDKYCQNIQKKTVIIIDQASIHTSDAFIEKLEEWEKKNLKIFWLPTYSPHLNLIEIL
;
A
#
# COMPACT_ATOMS: atom_id res chain seq x y z
N MET A 1 1.31 2.49 -24.96
CA MET A 1 0.34 2.99 -23.96
C MET A 1 1.09 3.93 -23.03
N LYS A 2 0.76 5.22 -22.98
CA LYS A 2 1.42 6.18 -22.07
C LYS A 2 0.84 5.94 -20.68
N ARG A 3 1.69 5.61 -19.70
CA ARG A 3 1.23 5.49 -18.30
C ARG A 3 0.99 6.91 -17.78
N ASP A 4 -0.21 7.17 -17.27
CA ASP A 4 -0.49 8.38 -16.49
C ASP A 4 -0.11 8.09 -15.03
N ASN A 5 1.14 8.41 -14.68
CA ASN A 5 1.69 8.13 -13.35
C ASN A 5 1.31 9.28 -12.41
N GLN A 6 0.32 9.03 -11.55
CA GLN A 6 -0.06 9.96 -10.49
C GLN A 6 0.59 9.53 -9.17
N LEU A 7 1.17 10.49 -8.45
CA LEU A 7 1.81 10.25 -7.17
C LEU A 7 0.93 10.79 -6.04
N PHE A 8 0.54 9.89 -5.13
CA PHE A 8 -0.05 10.24 -3.84
C PHE A 8 1.00 9.93 -2.77
N TYR A 9 1.45 10.92 -2.01
CA TYR A 9 2.57 10.78 -1.07
C TYR A 9 2.37 11.62 0.19
N GLU A 10 2.96 11.14 1.28
CA GLU A 10 3.15 11.89 2.52
C GLU A 10 4.62 11.76 2.94
N THR A 11 5.15 12.75 3.66
CA THR A 11 6.53 12.74 4.15
C THR A 11 6.55 12.52 5.65
N GLN A 12 7.34 11.55 6.11
CA GLN A 12 7.55 11.28 7.53
C GLN A 12 9.03 11.49 7.88
N VAL A 13 9.28 12.13 9.02
CA VAL A 13 10.62 12.19 9.62
C VAL A 13 10.72 11.08 10.67
N GLY A 14 11.76 10.26 10.58
CA GLY A 14 11.98 9.13 11.49
C GLY A 14 11.40 7.81 10.98
N THR A 15 11.21 6.87 11.89
CA THR A 15 10.78 5.50 11.57
C THR A 15 9.32 5.45 11.12
N VAL A 16 9.06 4.80 9.99
CA VAL A 16 7.71 4.46 9.54
C VAL A 16 7.24 3.20 10.26
N THR A 17 6.05 3.24 10.85
CA THR A 17 5.40 2.13 11.56
C THR A 17 4.18 1.63 10.79
N SER A 18 3.65 0.45 11.14
CA SER A 18 2.40 -0.05 10.56
C SER A 18 1.25 0.95 10.70
N GLU A 19 1.13 1.60 11.86
CA GLU A 19 0.09 2.60 12.11
C GLU A 19 0.17 3.80 11.15
N ILE A 20 1.38 4.28 10.88
CA ILE A 20 1.60 5.36 9.91
C ILE A 20 1.14 4.92 8.51
N VAL A 21 1.49 3.70 8.09
CA VAL A 21 1.07 3.16 6.79
C VAL A 21 -0.45 2.96 6.74
N ILE A 22 -1.05 2.42 7.80
CA ILE A 22 -2.50 2.22 7.91
C ILE A 22 -3.22 3.57 7.75
N ASN A 23 -2.79 4.60 8.48
CA ASN A 23 -3.38 5.93 8.40
C ASN A 23 -3.25 6.54 6.99
N PHE A 24 -2.13 6.31 6.31
CA PHE A 24 -1.94 6.73 4.93
C PHE A 24 -2.93 6.02 3.97
N LEU A 25 -3.09 4.71 4.10
CA LEU A 25 -4.03 3.93 3.29
C LEU A 25 -5.50 4.25 3.62
N ASP A 26 -5.81 4.54 4.88
CA ASP A 26 -7.14 4.99 5.31
C ASP A 26 -7.53 6.31 4.66
N LYS A 27 -6.60 7.25 4.53
CA LYS A 27 -6.84 8.50 3.77
C LYS A 27 -6.97 8.23 2.28
N TYR A 28 -6.11 7.38 1.73
CA TYR A 28 -6.11 7.07 0.31
C TYR A 28 -7.42 6.40 -0.13
N CYS A 29 -7.93 5.43 0.64
CA CYS A 29 -9.13 4.68 0.28
C CYS A 29 -10.41 5.52 0.20
N GLN A 30 -10.47 6.68 0.87
CA GLN A 30 -11.62 7.59 0.78
C GLN A 30 -11.83 8.17 -0.63
N ASN A 31 -10.78 8.21 -1.44
CA ASN A 31 -10.79 8.87 -2.76
C ASN A 31 -10.91 7.86 -3.92
N ILE A 32 -11.08 6.57 -3.62
CA ILE A 32 -11.10 5.52 -4.62
C ILE A 32 -12.49 5.40 -5.25
N GLN A 33 -12.56 5.55 -6.57
CA GLN A 33 -13.81 5.43 -7.35
C GLN A 33 -13.99 4.07 -8.03
N LYS A 34 -12.93 3.26 -8.10
CA LYS A 34 -12.86 2.01 -8.86
C LYS A 34 -11.95 1.04 -8.13
N LYS A 35 -12.13 -0.26 -8.34
CA LYS A 35 -11.27 -1.28 -7.71
C LYS A 35 -9.79 -0.95 -7.92
N THR A 36 -9.08 -0.78 -6.81
CA THR A 36 -7.67 -0.44 -6.77
C THR A 36 -6.92 -1.56 -6.07
N VAL A 37 -5.81 -1.99 -6.66
CA VAL A 37 -4.91 -2.96 -6.06
C VAL A 37 -3.61 -2.27 -5.74
N ILE A 38 -3.20 -2.28 -4.47
CA ILE A 38 -1.88 -1.83 -4.05
C ILE A 38 -0.96 -3.05 -3.99
N ILE A 39 0.16 -2.95 -4.69
CA ILE A 39 1.22 -3.95 -4.71
C ILE A 39 2.28 -3.52 -3.72
N ILE A 40 2.56 -4.33 -2.70
CA ILE A 40 3.54 -4.04 -1.64
C ILE A 40 4.47 -5.22 -1.40
N ASP A 41 5.65 -4.96 -0.85
CA ASP A 41 6.53 -6.00 -0.34
C ASP A 41 6.04 -6.54 1.03
N GLN A 42 6.76 -7.51 1.58
CA GLN A 42 6.40 -8.17 2.85
C GLN A 42 7.20 -7.62 4.04
N ALA A 43 7.48 -6.31 4.08
CA ALA A 43 8.06 -5.67 5.26
C ALA A 43 7.15 -5.85 6.49
N SER A 44 7.73 -5.92 7.69
CA SER A 44 6.96 -6.15 8.93
C SER A 44 5.86 -5.11 9.17
N ILE A 45 6.03 -3.89 8.67
CA ILE A 45 5.04 -2.81 8.72
C ILE A 45 3.81 -3.05 7.83
N HIS A 46 3.91 -3.97 6.87
CA HIS A 46 2.85 -4.39 5.94
C HIS A 46 2.24 -5.75 6.29
N THR A 47 2.76 -6.42 7.33
CA THR A 47 2.33 -7.76 7.75
C THR A 47 1.99 -7.86 9.24
N SER A 48 2.07 -6.76 9.99
CA SER A 48 1.64 -6.73 11.40
C SER A 48 0.14 -7.02 11.55
N ASP A 49 -0.27 -7.59 12.68
CA ASP A 49 -1.68 -7.91 12.98
C ASP A 49 -2.62 -6.71 12.74
N ALA A 50 -2.27 -5.53 13.24
CA ALA A 50 -3.04 -4.30 13.03
C ALA A 50 -3.24 -3.94 11.54
N PHE A 51 -2.28 -4.27 10.68
CA PHE A 51 -2.39 -4.06 9.23
C PHE A 51 -3.32 -5.10 8.59
N ILE A 52 -3.19 -6.36 9.01
CA ILE A 52 -4.02 -7.47 8.51
C ILE A 52 -5.50 -7.27 8.91
N GLU A 53 -5.77 -6.76 10.10
CA GLU A 53 -7.13 -6.43 10.56
C GLU A 53 -7.83 -5.38 9.67
N LYS A 54 -7.07 -4.51 9.00
CA LYS A 54 -7.62 -3.46 8.11
C LYS A 54 -7.99 -3.95 6.72
N LEU A 55 -7.53 -5.14 6.31
CA LEU A 55 -7.73 -5.64 4.95
C LEU A 55 -9.21 -5.77 4.57
N GLU A 56 -10.04 -6.29 5.48
CA GLU A 56 -11.47 -6.45 5.21
C GLU A 56 -12.17 -5.08 5.06
N GLU A 57 -11.76 -4.10 5.88
CA GLU A 57 -12.28 -2.73 5.79
C GLU A 57 -11.90 -2.08 4.46
N TRP A 58 -10.63 -2.21 4.05
CA TRP A 58 -10.15 -1.67 2.78
C TRP A 58 -10.80 -2.35 1.58
N GLU A 59 -11.01 -3.67 1.62
CA GLU A 59 -11.65 -4.40 0.51
C GLU A 59 -13.10 -3.94 0.31
N LYS A 60 -13.85 -3.67 1.40
CA LYS A 60 -15.18 -3.04 1.34
C LYS A 60 -15.16 -1.65 0.72
N LYS A 61 -14.02 -0.95 0.79
CA LYS A 61 -13.77 0.37 0.16
C LYS A 61 -13.11 0.26 -1.22
N ASN A 62 -13.19 -0.91 -1.88
CA ASN A 62 -12.59 -1.18 -3.19
C ASN A 62 -11.05 -1.11 -3.23
N LEU A 63 -10.38 -1.17 -2.08
CA LEU A 63 -8.93 -1.21 -1.97
C LEU A 63 -8.46 -2.62 -1.59
N LYS A 64 -7.68 -3.25 -2.46
CA LYS A 64 -7.13 -4.58 -2.21
C LYS A 64 -5.61 -4.52 -2.09
N ILE A 65 -5.05 -5.24 -1.12
CA ILE A 65 -3.61 -5.44 -1.00
C ILE A 65 -3.19 -6.71 -1.75
N PHE A 66 -2.09 -6.62 -2.48
CA PHE A 66 -1.39 -7.73 -3.10
C PHE A 66 0.06 -7.71 -2.62
N TRP A 67 0.47 -8.69 -1.83
CA TRP A 67 1.86 -8.83 -1.42
C TRP A 67 2.67 -9.51 -2.53
N LEU A 68 3.84 -8.95 -2.82
CA LEU A 68 4.86 -9.61 -3.63
C LEU A 68 5.47 -10.81 -2.88
N PRO A 69 6.02 -11.81 -3.59
CA PRO A 69 6.83 -12.84 -2.97
C PRO A 69 8.00 -12.24 -2.19
N THR A 70 8.42 -12.91 -1.11
CA THR A 70 9.56 -12.45 -0.32
C THR A 70 10.82 -12.34 -1.18
N TYR A 71 11.69 -11.38 -0.85
CA TYR A 71 12.97 -11.14 -1.54
C TYR A 71 12.85 -10.94 -3.06
N SER A 72 11.76 -10.33 -3.53
CA SER A 72 11.50 -10.07 -4.94
C SER A 72 11.51 -8.58 -5.32
N PRO A 73 12.60 -7.83 -5.05
CA PRO A 73 12.68 -6.39 -5.35
C PRO A 73 12.56 -6.10 -6.85
N HIS A 74 13.01 -7.04 -7.70
CA HIS A 74 12.88 -6.97 -9.15
C HIS A 74 11.43 -6.96 -9.67
N LEU A 75 10.44 -7.30 -8.84
CA LEU A 75 9.02 -7.20 -9.15
C LEU A 75 8.40 -5.88 -8.65
N ASN A 76 9.10 -5.13 -7.79
CA ASN A 76 8.64 -3.87 -7.25
C ASN A 76 9.00 -2.71 -8.20
N LEU A 77 8.02 -2.18 -8.91
CA LEU A 77 8.24 -1.13 -9.92
C LEU A 77 8.95 0.10 -9.35
N ILE A 78 8.69 0.49 -8.10
CA ILE A 78 9.32 1.68 -7.52
C ILE A 78 10.83 1.51 -7.25
N GLU A 79 11.32 0.27 -7.23
CA GLU A 79 12.74 -0.05 -7.01
C GLU A 79 13.55 -0.17 -8.31
N ILE A 80 12.88 -0.33 -9.46
CA ILE A 80 13.52 -0.57 -10.76
C ILE A 80 13.28 0.54 -11.80
N LEU A 81 12.51 1.58 -11.45
CA LEU A 81 12.18 2.71 -12.31
C LEU A 81 13.06 3.94 -12.06
#